data_AF-A0A292PS95-F1
#
_entry.id   AF-A0A292PS95-F1
#
_cell.length_a   1.000
_cell.length_b   1.000
_cell.length_c   1.000
_cell.angle_alpha   90.00
_cell.angle_beta   90.00
_cell.angle_gamma   90.00
#
_symmetry.space_group_name_H-M   'P 1'
#
loop_
_entity.id
_entity.type
_entity.pdbx_description
1 polymer ?
#
loop_
_entity_poly.entity_id
_entity_poly.type
_entity_poly.pdbx_seq_one_letter_code
_entity_poly.pdbx_strand_id
1 'polypeptide(L)'
;MARFLMSLASFPARTLLFSRSPGVIVSHNQQRAMTADLSLGSGPETDLRRQREALHKIEAKWHKRLQKRPPGSGLRARLLRHGEALDKLEAEWHQHLQKQQQDNEKEMEKQTAENNQLHGFLLREKKEKLRQEGKFNIRGALAAEHIVYQARMENQIPREMVRVEVGLCALADRDDFAVLVRQEVLARGLVLRDVMGCAHTLYKVSERASGNDDSKIIIRASEFTSDERAAMVTFMKLQGGWRRALDWVEDEADKQRV
;
A
#
# COMPACT_ATOMS: atom_id res chain seq x y z
N MET A 1 -63.63 -2.95 13.18
CA MET A 1 -63.54 -2.77 11.71
C MET A 1 -62.12 -2.35 11.36
N ALA A 2 -61.56 -2.98 10.32
CA ALA A 2 -60.28 -2.72 9.63
C ALA A 2 -58.95 -3.12 10.33
N ARG A 3 -58.47 -4.32 9.95
CA ARG A 3 -57.08 -4.81 10.08
C ARG A 3 -56.31 -4.43 8.80
N PHE A 4 -55.06 -4.00 8.92
CA PHE A 4 -54.14 -3.81 7.79
C PHE A 4 -53.27 -5.06 7.64
N LEU A 5 -53.45 -5.80 6.54
CA LEU A 5 -52.56 -6.89 6.10
C LEU A 5 -51.66 -6.33 5.00
N MET A 6 -50.33 -6.38 5.19
CA MET A 6 -49.39 -6.20 4.08
C MET A 6 -49.06 -7.57 3.47
N SER A 7 -49.37 -7.67 2.18
CA SER A 7 -49.14 -8.80 1.30
C SER A 7 -47.66 -8.88 0.90
N LEU A 8 -47.09 -10.08 1.01
CA LEU A 8 -45.78 -10.46 0.48
C LEU A 8 -45.93 -11.10 -0.90
N ALA A 9 -44.88 -10.88 -1.71
CA ALA A 9 -44.39 -11.69 -2.84
C ALA A 9 -45.04 -11.53 -4.22
N SER A 10 -44.23 -11.09 -5.20
CA SER A 10 -43.74 -11.95 -6.29
C SER A 10 -42.94 -11.11 -7.30
N PHE A 11 -41.65 -11.42 -7.48
CA PHE A 11 -40.85 -10.94 -8.63
C PHE A 11 -40.42 -12.17 -9.43
N PRO A 12 -40.63 -12.20 -10.76
CA PRO A 12 -40.22 -13.33 -11.58
C PRO A 12 -38.71 -13.32 -11.85
N ALA A 13 -38.13 -14.52 -11.79
CA ALA A 13 -36.77 -14.82 -12.15
C ALA A 13 -36.47 -14.44 -13.61
N ARG A 14 -35.41 -13.65 -13.82
CA ARG A 14 -34.77 -13.48 -15.13
C ARG A 14 -33.46 -14.24 -15.16
N THR A 15 -33.49 -15.35 -15.87
CA THR A 15 -32.33 -16.10 -16.34
C THR A 15 -31.57 -15.25 -17.34
N LEU A 16 -30.29 -14.94 -17.06
CA LEU A 16 -29.36 -14.41 -18.05
C LEU A 16 -28.12 -15.30 -18.08
N LEU A 17 -28.02 -16.09 -19.15
CA LEU A 17 -26.79 -16.69 -19.64
C LEU A 17 -25.93 -15.57 -20.22
N PHE A 18 -24.71 -15.39 -19.71
CA PHE A 18 -23.69 -14.61 -20.40
C PHE A 18 -22.35 -15.34 -20.32
N SER A 19 -21.80 -15.61 -21.51
CA SER A 19 -20.48 -16.19 -21.73
C SER A 19 -19.38 -15.23 -21.28
N ARG A 20 -18.37 -15.78 -20.61
CA ARG A 20 -17.14 -15.06 -20.23
C ARG A 20 -16.20 -15.01 -21.43
N SER A 21 -15.85 -13.81 -21.88
CA SER A 21 -14.58 -13.52 -22.55
C SER A 21 -13.72 -12.67 -21.59
N PRO A 22 -12.40 -12.93 -21.47
CA PRO A 22 -11.54 -12.18 -20.55
C PRO A 22 -11.15 -10.84 -21.17
N GLY A 23 -11.87 -9.78 -20.76
CA GLY A 23 -11.52 -8.40 -21.04
C GLY A 23 -10.51 -7.86 -20.02
N VAL A 24 -9.45 -7.27 -20.53
CA VAL A 24 -8.40 -6.56 -19.80
C VAL A 24 -9.02 -5.46 -18.92
N ILE A 25 -8.92 -5.61 -17.59
CA ILE A 25 -9.30 -4.57 -16.63
C ILE A 25 -8.18 -3.54 -16.60
N VAL A 26 -8.27 -2.53 -17.46
CA VAL A 26 -7.47 -1.30 -17.30
C VAL A 26 -8.08 -0.52 -16.15
N SER A 27 -7.34 -0.42 -15.04
CA SER A 27 -7.69 0.38 -13.86
C SER A 27 -7.93 1.83 -14.26
N HIS A 28 -9.20 2.22 -14.36
CA HIS A 28 -9.65 3.54 -14.79
C HIS A 28 -9.74 4.56 -13.64
N ASN A 29 -9.00 4.33 -12.54
CA ASN A 29 -9.07 5.16 -11.33
C ASN A 29 -7.86 6.09 -11.11
N GLN A 30 -6.88 6.13 -12.02
CA GLN A 30 -5.67 6.93 -11.82
C GLN A 30 -5.48 8.10 -12.80
N GLN A 31 -6.36 8.28 -13.79
CA GLN A 31 -6.30 9.39 -14.76
C GLN A 31 -7.23 10.57 -14.44
N ARG A 32 -8.00 10.54 -13.35
CA ARG A 32 -8.86 11.66 -12.94
C ARG A 32 -8.18 12.68 -12.00
N ALA A 33 -6.91 12.49 -11.66
CA ALA A 33 -6.22 13.32 -10.65
C ALA A 33 -5.23 14.35 -11.22
N MET A 34 -4.98 14.42 -12.54
CA MET A 34 -3.92 15.30 -13.09
C MET A 34 -4.35 16.31 -14.15
N THR A 35 -5.65 16.49 -14.39
CA THR A 35 -6.19 17.61 -15.20
C THR A 35 -7.34 18.30 -14.49
N ALA A 36 -7.19 18.51 -13.18
CA ALA A 36 -7.99 19.52 -12.49
C ALA A 36 -7.29 20.87 -12.73
N ASP A 37 -7.84 21.61 -13.68
CA ASP A 37 -7.65 23.04 -13.85
C ASP A 37 -7.50 23.73 -12.49
N LEU A 38 -6.48 24.60 -12.39
CA LEU A 38 -6.30 25.60 -11.34
C LEU A 38 -7.37 26.70 -11.41
N SER A 39 -8.63 26.31 -11.60
CA SER A 39 -9.75 27.14 -11.18
C SER A 39 -9.74 27.12 -9.66
N LEU A 40 -9.27 28.21 -9.07
CA LEU A 40 -9.49 28.64 -7.68
C LEU A 40 -11.00 28.83 -7.41
N GLY A 41 -11.82 27.86 -7.81
CA GLY A 41 -13.21 27.74 -7.45
C GLY A 41 -13.28 27.47 -5.96
N SER A 42 -13.69 28.48 -5.20
CA SER A 42 -14.25 28.43 -3.85
C SER A 42 -14.34 27.00 -3.30
N GLY A 43 -13.29 26.54 -2.62
CA GLY A 43 -13.18 25.16 -2.16
C GLY A 43 -14.32 24.77 -1.22
N PRO A 44 -14.48 23.46 -0.92
CA PRO A 44 -15.56 22.92 -0.08
C PRO A 44 -15.69 23.62 1.30
N GLU A 45 -14.61 24.22 1.78
CA GLU A 45 -14.56 25.00 3.01
C GLU A 45 -15.36 26.32 2.95
N THR A 46 -15.42 26.97 1.77
CA THR A 46 -16.18 28.21 1.58
C THR A 46 -17.68 27.98 1.52
N ASP A 47 -18.13 26.82 1.04
CA ASP A 47 -19.54 26.44 1.02
C ASP A 47 -20.06 26.09 2.42
N LEU A 48 -19.27 25.36 3.21
CA LEU A 48 -19.61 25.07 4.61
C LEU A 48 -19.73 26.35 5.44
N ARG A 49 -18.84 27.32 5.22
CA ARG A 49 -18.90 28.62 5.91
C ARG A 49 -20.17 29.39 5.57
N ARG A 50 -20.52 29.49 4.28
CA ARG A 50 -21.76 30.15 3.83
C ARG A 50 -23.02 29.47 4.39
N GLN A 51 -23.03 28.14 4.44
CA GLN A 51 -24.13 27.37 5.04
C GLN A 51 -24.27 27.64 6.54
N ARG A 52 -23.17 27.69 7.29
CA ARG A 52 -23.19 28.06 8.72
C ARG A 52 -23.70 29.48 8.95
N GLU A 53 -23.24 30.45 8.16
CA GLU A 53 -23.72 31.84 8.26
C GLU A 53 -25.21 31.96 7.92
N ALA A 54 -25.71 31.19 6.94
CA ALA A 54 -27.13 31.14 6.61
C ALA A 54 -27.97 30.55 7.76
N LEU A 55 -27.51 29.45 8.37
CA LEU A 55 -28.17 28.83 9.52
C LEU A 55 -28.27 29.80 10.71
N HIS A 56 -27.17 30.46 11.08
CA HIS A 56 -27.19 31.43 12.17
C HIS A 56 -28.14 32.61 11.91
N LYS A 57 -28.26 33.09 10.66
CA LYS A 57 -29.24 34.13 10.31
C LYS A 57 -30.67 33.64 10.49
N ILE A 58 -30.95 32.38 10.14
CA ILE A 58 -32.27 31.76 10.34
C ILE A 58 -32.58 31.64 11.84
N GLU A 59 -31.64 31.12 12.64
CA GLU A 59 -31.76 31.00 14.10
C GLU A 59 -32.03 32.35 14.77
N ALA A 60 -31.25 33.38 14.43
CA ALA A 60 -31.43 34.73 14.97
C ALA A 60 -32.82 35.31 14.64
N LYS A 61 -33.33 35.05 13.42
CA LYS A 61 -34.67 35.49 13.01
C LYS A 61 -35.76 34.75 13.80
N TRP A 62 -35.59 33.47 14.05
CA TRP A 62 -36.50 32.68 14.90
C TRP A 62 -36.49 33.17 16.35
N HIS A 63 -35.33 33.43 16.94
CA HIS A 63 -35.23 33.98 18.30
C HIS A 63 -35.94 35.33 18.45
N LYS A 64 -35.78 36.25 17.48
CA LYS A 64 -36.50 37.54 17.49
C LYS A 64 -38.02 37.36 17.41
N ARG A 65 -38.51 36.41 16.61
CA ARG A 65 -39.95 36.10 16.52
C ARG A 65 -40.49 35.52 17.82
N LEU A 66 -39.67 34.77 18.54
CA LEU A 66 -40.02 34.18 19.82
C LEU A 66 -40.16 35.21 20.94
N GLN A 67 -39.25 36.19 21.01
CA GLN A 67 -39.28 37.25 22.03
C GLN A 67 -40.51 38.17 21.92
N LYS A 68 -41.08 38.34 20.72
CA LYS A 68 -42.24 39.22 20.49
C LYS A 68 -43.59 38.60 20.85
N ARG A 69 -43.64 37.32 21.27
CA ARG A 69 -44.92 36.62 21.52
C ARG A 69 -45.35 36.70 22.98
N PRO A 70 -46.68 36.82 23.25
CA PRO A 70 -47.19 36.93 24.60
C PRO A 70 -46.95 35.64 25.42
N PRO A 71 -46.60 35.77 26.71
CA PRO A 71 -46.47 34.64 27.61
C PRO A 71 -47.83 33.92 27.75
N GLY A 72 -47.85 32.60 27.55
CA GLY A 72 -49.06 31.77 27.69
C GLY A 72 -49.51 31.00 26.43
N SER A 73 -48.94 31.26 25.25
CA SER A 73 -49.39 30.66 23.97
C SER A 73 -49.14 29.14 23.77
N GLY A 74 -48.68 28.41 24.81
CA GLY A 74 -48.29 26.99 24.73
C GLY A 74 -47.14 26.70 23.74
N LEU A 75 -46.65 27.72 23.01
CA LEU A 75 -45.61 27.61 22.00
C LEU A 75 -44.27 27.23 22.60
N ARG A 76 -43.96 27.75 23.79
CA ARG A 76 -42.70 27.44 24.50
C ARG A 76 -42.59 25.95 24.81
N ALA A 77 -43.67 25.32 25.27
CA ALA A 77 -43.72 23.88 25.51
C ALA A 77 -43.59 23.07 24.21
N ARG A 78 -44.21 23.53 23.11
CA ARG A 78 -44.05 22.90 21.79
C ARG A 78 -42.61 22.98 21.28
N LEU A 79 -41.97 24.13 21.43
CA LEU A 79 -40.58 24.33 21.02
C LEU A 79 -39.62 23.52 21.87
N LEU A 80 -39.86 23.41 23.18
CA LEU A 80 -39.05 22.56 24.04
C LEU A 80 -39.11 21.10 23.58
N ARG A 81 -40.32 20.56 23.32
CA ARG A 81 -40.49 19.21 22.78
C ARG A 81 -39.83 19.02 21.42
N HIS A 82 -39.85 20.04 20.55
CA HIS A 82 -39.13 19.97 19.28
C HIS A 82 -37.61 19.98 19.46
N GLY A 83 -37.09 20.77 20.40
CA GLY A 83 -35.68 20.77 20.77
C GLY A 83 -35.23 19.39 21.25
N GLU A 84 -35.95 18.82 22.22
CA GLU A 84 -35.69 17.46 22.72
C GLU A 84 -35.73 16.40 21.61
N ALA A 85 -36.65 16.53 20.64
CA ALA A 85 -36.72 15.62 19.50
C ALA A 85 -35.54 15.80 18.51
N LEU A 86 -35.06 17.03 18.32
CA LEU A 86 -33.87 17.31 17.50
C LEU A 86 -32.60 16.81 18.17
N ASP A 87 -32.42 17.07 19.47
CA ASP A 87 -31.28 16.57 20.24
C ASP A 87 -31.22 15.04 20.20
N LYS A 88 -32.39 14.38 20.30
CA LYS A 88 -32.49 12.93 20.16
C LYS A 88 -32.09 12.45 18.76
N LEU A 89 -32.59 13.09 17.71
CA LEU A 89 -32.27 12.75 16.33
C LEU A 89 -30.78 12.97 16.02
N GLU A 90 -30.20 14.05 16.53
CA GLU A 90 -28.77 14.36 16.41
C GLU A 90 -27.93 13.30 17.12
N ALA A 91 -28.31 12.91 18.34
CA ALA A 91 -27.65 11.82 19.06
C ALA A 91 -27.73 10.47 18.30
N GLU A 92 -28.91 10.12 17.77
CA GLU A 92 -29.09 8.92 16.94
C GLU A 92 -28.23 8.96 15.67
N TRP A 93 -28.16 10.11 15.01
CA TRP A 93 -27.33 10.33 13.82
C TRP A 93 -25.84 10.20 14.15
N HIS A 94 -25.36 10.82 15.24
CA HIS A 94 -23.97 10.69 15.68
C HIS A 94 -23.62 9.23 16.02
N GLN A 95 -24.50 8.53 16.72
CA GLN A 95 -24.30 7.11 17.03
C GLN A 95 -24.22 6.27 15.75
N HIS A 96 -25.09 6.53 14.77
CA HIS A 96 -25.06 5.86 13.47
C HIS A 96 -23.75 6.13 12.72
N LEU A 97 -23.31 7.39 12.65
CA LEU A 97 -22.07 7.78 11.99
C LEU A 97 -20.85 7.14 12.65
N GLN A 98 -20.79 7.13 13.98
CA GLN A 98 -19.71 6.49 14.73
C GLN A 98 -19.67 4.99 14.47
N LYS A 99 -20.84 4.33 14.47
CA LYS A 99 -20.94 2.90 14.13
C LYS A 99 -20.45 2.64 12.70
N GLN A 100 -20.84 3.47 11.74
CA GLN A 100 -20.39 3.35 10.36
C GLN A 100 -18.88 3.52 10.22
N GLN A 101 -18.27 4.47 10.94
CA GLN A 101 -16.82 4.65 10.98
C GLN A 101 -16.11 3.40 11.52
N GLN A 102 -16.60 2.86 12.63
CA GLN A 102 -16.05 1.63 13.20
C GLN A 102 -16.18 0.42 12.27
N ASP A 103 -17.32 0.29 11.58
CA ASP A 103 -17.55 -0.80 10.63
C ASP A 103 -16.61 -0.66 9.42
N ASN A 104 -16.40 0.56 8.92
CA ASN A 104 -15.45 0.84 7.85
C ASN A 104 -13.99 0.57 8.27
N GLU A 105 -13.59 0.96 9.47
CA GLU A 105 -12.25 0.69 10.02
C GLU A 105 -11.99 -0.82 10.11
N LYS A 106 -12.95 -1.59 10.64
CA LYS A 106 -12.86 -3.05 10.71
C LYS A 106 -12.73 -3.70 9.33
N GLU A 107 -13.49 -3.23 8.35
CA GLU A 107 -13.41 -3.76 6.99
C GLU A 107 -12.06 -3.41 6.33
N MET A 108 -11.54 -2.20 6.55
CA MET A 108 -10.21 -1.80 6.09
C MET A 108 -9.10 -2.65 6.71
N GLU A 109 -9.19 -2.94 8.02
CA GLU A 109 -8.25 -3.83 8.71
C GLU A 109 -8.30 -5.26 8.14
N LYS A 110 -9.51 -5.79 7.93
CA LYS A 110 -9.73 -7.10 7.34
C LYS A 110 -9.13 -7.20 5.94
N GLN A 111 -9.42 -6.24 5.06
CA GLN A 111 -8.87 -6.19 3.71
C GLN A 111 -7.34 -6.05 3.72
N THR A 112 -6.79 -5.28 4.65
CA THR A 112 -5.34 -5.16 4.82
C THR A 112 -4.71 -6.49 5.22
N ALA A 113 -5.35 -7.24 6.13
CA ALA A 113 -4.90 -8.56 6.54
C ALA A 113 -4.95 -9.58 5.37
N GLU A 114 -6.06 -9.63 4.63
CA GLU A 114 -6.22 -10.50 3.46
C GLU A 114 -5.19 -10.17 2.37
N ASN A 115 -4.96 -8.90 2.07
CA ASN A 115 -3.92 -8.47 1.12
C ASN A 115 -2.53 -8.93 1.57
N ASN A 116 -2.19 -8.74 2.84
CA ASN A 116 -0.91 -9.21 3.40
C ASN A 116 -0.76 -10.73 3.29
N GLN A 117 -1.84 -11.47 3.48
CA GLN A 117 -1.87 -12.93 3.34
C GLN A 117 -1.72 -13.38 1.88
N LEU A 118 -2.41 -12.73 0.94
CA LEU A 118 -2.28 -13.01 -0.49
C LEU A 118 -0.87 -12.69 -0.99
N HIS A 119 -0.29 -11.57 -0.54
CA HIS A 119 1.13 -11.27 -0.76
C HIS A 119 2.02 -12.35 -0.16
N GLY A 120 1.65 -12.89 1.01
CA GLY A 120 2.06 -14.20 1.57
C GLY A 120 2.32 -15.26 0.53
N PHE A 121 1.22 -15.70 -0.05
CA PHE A 121 1.19 -16.79 -1.00
C PHE A 121 1.97 -16.45 -2.26
N LEU A 122 1.81 -15.25 -2.83
CA LEU A 122 2.45 -14.87 -4.08
C LEU A 122 3.99 -14.87 -4.00
N LEU A 123 4.58 -14.36 -2.91
CA LEU A 123 6.04 -14.42 -2.73
C LEU A 123 6.54 -15.86 -2.53
N ARG A 124 5.79 -16.70 -1.81
CA ARG A 124 6.14 -18.13 -1.66
C ARG A 124 6.08 -18.86 -3.00
N GLU A 125 5.03 -18.64 -3.78
CA GLU A 125 4.86 -19.22 -5.11
C GLU A 125 5.97 -18.77 -6.06
N LYS A 126 6.31 -17.47 -6.06
CA LYS A 126 7.47 -16.97 -6.82
C LYS A 126 8.78 -17.63 -6.38
N LYS A 127 9.02 -17.75 -5.07
CA LYS A 127 10.22 -18.41 -4.52
C LYS A 127 10.30 -19.87 -5.00
N GLU A 128 9.19 -20.60 -4.96
CA GLU A 128 9.12 -21.99 -5.41
C GLU A 128 9.31 -22.11 -6.92
N LYS A 129 8.70 -21.22 -7.70
CA LYS A 129 8.89 -21.16 -9.15
C LYS A 129 10.35 -20.91 -9.53
N LEU A 130 11.04 -20.00 -8.84
CA LEU A 130 12.47 -19.78 -9.03
C LEU A 130 13.29 -21.04 -8.75
N ARG A 131 12.93 -21.81 -7.71
CA ARG A 131 13.56 -23.11 -7.41
C ARG A 131 13.32 -24.13 -8.52
N GLN A 132 12.07 -24.27 -8.98
CA GLN A 132 11.72 -25.23 -10.04
C GLN A 132 12.37 -24.91 -11.38
N GLU A 133 12.56 -23.62 -11.69
CA GLU A 133 13.23 -23.18 -12.92
C GLU A 133 14.76 -23.27 -12.84
N GLY A 134 15.33 -23.74 -11.72
CA GLY A 134 16.78 -23.78 -11.51
C GLY A 134 17.40 -22.38 -11.44
N LYS A 135 16.59 -21.36 -11.14
CA LYS A 135 17.00 -19.95 -11.04
C LYS A 135 17.18 -19.53 -9.58
N PHE A 136 17.28 -20.46 -8.64
CA PHE A 136 17.54 -20.15 -7.24
C PHE A 136 19.05 -19.96 -7.02
N ASN A 137 19.57 -18.90 -7.63
CA ASN A 137 20.96 -18.47 -7.53
C ASN A 137 21.01 -16.94 -7.36
N ILE A 138 22.22 -16.38 -7.24
CA ILE A 138 22.38 -14.93 -7.01
C ILE A 138 21.77 -14.08 -8.13
N ARG A 139 21.75 -14.57 -9.38
CA ARG A 139 20.99 -13.95 -10.46
C ARG A 139 19.50 -13.99 -10.16
N GLY A 140 18.93 -15.12 -9.78
CA GLY A 140 17.52 -15.16 -9.35
C GLY A 140 17.20 -14.16 -8.23
N ALA A 141 18.07 -14.08 -7.24
CA ALA A 141 17.89 -13.19 -6.09
C ALA A 141 17.93 -11.69 -6.46
N LEU A 142 18.91 -11.30 -7.29
CA LEU A 142 19.13 -9.92 -7.75
C LEU A 142 18.27 -9.55 -8.97
N ALA A 143 18.31 -10.39 -10.01
CA ALA A 143 17.72 -10.20 -11.32
C ALA A 143 16.26 -10.67 -11.43
N ALA A 144 15.88 -11.78 -10.80
CA ALA A 144 14.57 -12.39 -11.01
C ALA A 144 13.50 -11.89 -10.04
N GLU A 145 13.42 -10.57 -9.84
CA GLU A 145 12.27 -9.96 -9.18
C GLU A 145 12.10 -10.31 -7.70
N HIS A 146 13.12 -10.73 -6.94
CA HIS A 146 12.92 -10.84 -5.48
C HIS A 146 13.27 -9.54 -4.78
N ILE A 147 14.54 -9.11 -4.84
CA ILE A 147 14.97 -7.91 -4.10
C ILE A 147 14.26 -6.66 -4.60
N VAL A 148 14.26 -6.41 -5.91
CA VAL A 148 13.62 -5.21 -6.48
C VAL A 148 12.09 -5.25 -6.32
N TYR A 149 11.45 -6.40 -6.51
CA TYR A 149 10.00 -6.51 -6.32
C TYR A 149 9.61 -6.32 -4.85
N GLN A 150 10.33 -6.96 -3.93
CA GLN A 150 10.09 -6.83 -2.50
C GLN A 150 10.34 -5.38 -2.06
N ALA A 151 11.36 -4.72 -2.59
CA ALA A 151 11.56 -3.30 -2.38
C ALA A 151 10.35 -2.46 -2.84
N ARG A 152 9.76 -2.74 -4.01
CA ARG A 152 8.52 -2.05 -4.45
C ARG A 152 7.35 -2.33 -3.51
N MET A 153 7.21 -3.57 -3.05
CA MET A 153 6.14 -3.98 -2.14
C MET A 153 6.26 -3.30 -0.77
N GLU A 154 7.49 -3.17 -0.27
CA GLU A 154 7.82 -2.50 0.99
C GLU A 154 7.93 -0.96 0.81
N ASN A 155 7.54 -0.43 -0.36
CA ASN A 155 7.64 0.99 -0.76
C ASN A 155 9.03 1.61 -0.57
N GLN A 156 10.08 0.79 -0.70
CA GLN A 156 11.48 1.19 -0.64
C GLN A 156 11.95 1.87 -1.92
N ILE A 157 11.28 1.57 -3.04
CA ILE A 157 11.43 2.22 -4.34
C ILE A 157 10.05 2.39 -5.00
N PRO A 158 9.88 3.31 -5.97
CA PRO A 158 8.62 3.52 -6.68
C PRO A 158 8.13 2.25 -7.39
N ARG A 159 6.80 2.05 -7.41
CA ARG A 159 6.17 0.85 -7.98
C ARG A 159 6.25 0.82 -9.51
N GLU A 160 6.35 1.99 -10.14
CA GLU A 160 6.38 2.21 -11.58
C GLU A 160 7.73 1.83 -12.20
N MET A 161 8.77 1.64 -11.39
CA MET A 161 10.10 1.26 -11.88
C MET A 161 10.09 -0.18 -12.37
N VAL A 162 9.67 -0.46 -13.61
CA VAL A 162 9.55 -1.85 -14.12
C VAL A 162 10.90 -2.54 -14.27
N ARG A 163 11.94 -1.82 -14.72
CA ARG A 163 13.27 -2.37 -15.01
C ARG A 163 14.04 -2.72 -13.74
N VAL A 164 14.57 -3.95 -13.69
CA VAL A 164 15.31 -4.48 -12.54
C VAL A 164 16.60 -3.70 -12.31
N GLU A 165 17.35 -3.40 -13.37
CA GLU A 165 18.60 -2.64 -13.30
C GLU A 165 18.39 -1.27 -12.65
N VAL A 166 17.35 -0.55 -13.09
CA VAL A 166 16.99 0.77 -12.55
C VAL A 166 16.61 0.66 -11.07
N GLY A 167 15.88 -0.40 -10.69
CA GLY A 167 15.52 -0.65 -9.30
C GLY A 167 16.71 -0.97 -8.41
N LEU A 168 17.70 -1.72 -8.91
CA LEU A 168 18.94 -2.00 -8.17
C LEU A 168 19.79 -0.73 -8.00
N CYS A 169 19.92 0.10 -9.03
CA CYS A 169 20.58 1.41 -8.91
C CYS A 169 19.86 2.29 -7.87
N ALA A 170 18.53 2.41 -7.97
CA ALA A 170 17.75 3.19 -7.01
C ALA A 170 17.90 2.67 -5.56
N LEU A 171 18.07 1.36 -5.37
CA LEU A 171 18.38 0.79 -4.06
C LEU A 171 19.81 1.11 -3.61
N ALA A 172 20.79 1.07 -4.51
CA ALA A 172 22.18 1.41 -4.22
C ALA A 172 22.36 2.89 -3.84
N ASP A 173 21.51 3.77 -4.38
CA ASP A 173 21.52 5.21 -4.10
C ASP A 173 20.93 5.60 -2.73
N ARG A 174 20.38 4.64 -1.97
CA ARG A 174 19.80 4.92 -0.66
C ARG A 174 20.85 5.07 0.44
N ASP A 175 20.51 5.87 1.44
CA ASP A 175 21.38 6.11 2.60
C ASP A 175 21.68 4.84 3.41
N ASP A 176 20.70 3.95 3.58
CA ASP A 176 20.87 2.69 4.32
C ASP A 176 21.80 1.72 3.60
N PHE A 177 21.69 1.62 2.26
CA PHE A 177 22.67 0.91 1.44
C PHE A 177 24.07 1.52 1.59
N ALA A 178 24.18 2.85 1.53
CA ALA A 178 25.45 3.56 1.67
C ALA A 178 26.11 3.32 3.05
N VAL A 179 25.32 3.15 4.12
CA VAL A 179 25.84 2.76 5.44
C VAL A 179 26.38 1.33 5.41
N LEU A 180 25.61 0.37 4.89
CA LEU A 180 26.00 -1.04 4.84
C LEU A 180 27.24 -1.26 3.97
N VAL A 181 27.32 -0.62 2.80
CA VAL A 181 28.48 -0.78 1.90
C VAL A 181 29.76 -0.21 2.53
N ARG A 182 29.68 0.90 3.29
CA ARG A 182 30.83 1.44 4.03
C ARG A 182 31.34 0.47 5.09
N GLN A 183 30.44 -0.24 5.77
CA GLN A 183 30.81 -1.28 6.73
C GLN A 183 31.51 -2.45 6.02
N GLU A 184 30.97 -2.93 4.91
CA GLU A 184 31.59 -4.01 4.11
C GLU A 184 32.97 -3.62 3.57
N VAL A 185 33.08 -2.40 3.03
CA VAL A 185 34.33 -1.86 2.49
C VAL A 185 35.40 -1.78 3.57
N LEU A 186 35.06 -1.26 4.75
CA LEU A 186 35.99 -1.17 5.87
C LEU A 186 36.42 -2.57 6.36
N ALA A 187 35.47 -3.49 6.53
CA ALA A 187 35.74 -4.84 7.01
C ALA A 187 36.67 -5.63 6.09
N ARG A 188 36.58 -5.40 4.78
CA ARG A 188 37.33 -6.13 3.75
C ARG A 188 38.57 -5.38 3.23
N GLY A 189 38.78 -4.13 3.66
CA GLY A 189 39.86 -3.29 3.15
C GLY A 189 39.72 -2.93 1.67
N LEU A 190 38.51 -2.72 1.18
CA LEU A 190 38.21 -2.42 -0.23
C LEU A 190 38.14 -0.90 -0.49
N VAL A 191 37.91 -0.54 -1.75
CA VAL A 191 37.71 0.86 -2.17
C VAL A 191 36.23 1.11 -2.38
N LEU A 192 35.65 2.04 -1.62
CA LEU A 192 34.21 2.36 -1.66
C LEU A 192 33.70 2.66 -3.07
N ARG A 193 34.46 3.46 -3.82
CA ARG A 193 34.09 3.85 -5.20
C ARG A 193 33.93 2.63 -6.10
N ASP A 194 34.80 1.65 -5.96
CA ASP A 194 34.85 0.49 -6.85
C ASP A 194 33.70 -0.47 -6.51
N VAL A 195 33.43 -0.71 -5.22
CA VAL A 195 32.26 -1.47 -4.75
C VAL A 195 30.94 -0.81 -5.17
N MET A 196 30.81 0.52 -5.05
CA MET A 196 29.63 1.24 -5.53
C MET A 196 29.47 1.15 -7.04
N GLY A 197 30.56 1.23 -7.80
CA GLY A 197 30.55 1.00 -9.25
C GLY A 197 30.02 -0.40 -9.58
N CYS A 198 30.48 -1.42 -8.87
CA CYS A 198 29.97 -2.79 -9.00
C CYS A 198 28.48 -2.87 -8.69
N ALA A 199 27.99 -2.22 -7.62
CA ALA A 199 26.58 -2.23 -7.23
C ALA A 199 25.64 -1.75 -8.37
N HIS A 200 26.03 -0.71 -9.12
CA HIS A 200 25.25 -0.19 -10.25
C HIS A 200 25.26 -1.11 -11.48
N THR A 201 26.27 -1.96 -11.62
CA THR A 201 26.40 -2.90 -12.74
C THR A 201 26.03 -4.33 -12.36
N LEU A 202 25.57 -4.54 -11.13
CA LEU A 202 25.49 -5.85 -10.51
C LEU A 202 24.55 -6.81 -11.25
N TYR A 203 23.48 -6.28 -11.86
CA TYR A 203 22.58 -7.07 -12.69
C TYR A 203 23.34 -7.79 -13.82
N LYS A 204 24.20 -7.06 -14.54
CA LYS A 204 25.01 -7.61 -15.64
C LYS A 204 26.07 -8.58 -15.12
N VAL A 205 26.70 -8.28 -13.98
CA VAL A 205 27.67 -9.17 -13.34
C VAL A 205 27.03 -10.50 -12.94
N SER A 206 25.78 -10.46 -12.44
CA SER A 206 25.05 -11.65 -12.01
C SER A 206 24.75 -12.64 -13.13
N GLU A 207 24.86 -12.25 -14.41
CA GLU A 207 24.68 -13.17 -15.53
C GLU A 207 25.74 -14.28 -15.59
N ARG A 208 26.88 -14.08 -14.93
CA ARG A 208 27.94 -15.09 -14.78
C ARG A 208 27.58 -16.18 -13.76
N ALA A 209 26.61 -15.91 -12.88
CA ALA A 209 26.20 -16.85 -11.85
C ALA A 209 25.69 -18.13 -12.50
N SER A 210 26.23 -19.27 -12.06
CA SER A 210 25.84 -20.57 -12.55
C SER A 210 25.31 -21.46 -11.42
N GLY A 211 24.51 -22.46 -11.79
CA GLY A 211 23.96 -23.43 -10.84
C GLY A 211 22.63 -23.03 -10.19
N ASN A 212 22.13 -23.95 -9.38
CA ASN A 212 20.92 -23.83 -8.58
C ASN A 212 21.29 -24.23 -7.14
N ASP A 213 21.21 -23.29 -6.21
CA ASP A 213 21.53 -23.56 -4.82
C ASP A 213 20.22 -23.95 -4.11
N ASP A 214 19.87 -25.23 -4.07
CA ASP A 214 18.52 -25.74 -3.73
C ASP A 214 17.79 -25.10 -2.52
N SER A 215 18.52 -24.59 -1.52
CA SER A 215 17.94 -24.06 -0.26
C SER A 215 18.28 -22.60 0.08
N LYS A 216 19.46 -22.08 -0.30
CA LYS A 216 19.97 -20.76 0.09
C LYS A 216 20.78 -20.16 -1.04
N ILE A 217 20.74 -18.84 -1.19
CA ILE A 217 21.55 -18.16 -2.21
C ILE A 217 23.02 -18.21 -1.79
N ILE A 218 23.90 -18.78 -2.61
CA ILE A 218 25.34 -18.83 -2.33
C ILE A 218 26.05 -17.78 -3.17
N ILE A 219 26.82 -16.89 -2.52
CA ILE A 219 27.72 -15.95 -3.19
C ILE A 219 29.12 -16.58 -3.20
N ARG A 220 29.51 -17.14 -4.35
CA ARG A 220 30.75 -17.92 -4.47
C ARG A 220 31.97 -17.04 -4.74
N ALA A 221 33.06 -17.27 -4.01
CA ALA A 221 34.33 -16.57 -4.26
C ALA A 221 34.95 -16.87 -5.63
N SER A 222 34.64 -18.02 -6.22
CA SER A 222 35.11 -18.45 -7.55
C SER A 222 34.46 -17.70 -8.72
N GLU A 223 33.24 -17.18 -8.54
CA GLU A 223 32.46 -16.55 -9.62
C GLU A 223 32.60 -15.02 -9.66
N PHE A 224 32.95 -14.41 -8.52
CA PHE A 224 32.89 -12.95 -8.34
C PHE A 224 34.16 -12.39 -7.69
N THR A 225 34.57 -11.21 -8.15
CA THR A 225 35.64 -10.42 -7.53
C THR A 225 35.26 -9.98 -6.11
N SER A 226 36.24 -9.58 -5.30
CA SER A 226 35.97 -9.12 -3.93
C SER A 226 35.03 -7.90 -3.88
N ASP A 227 35.12 -6.98 -4.84
CA ASP A 227 34.25 -5.80 -4.92
C ASP A 227 32.81 -6.16 -5.34
N GLU A 228 32.67 -7.04 -6.34
CA GLU A 228 31.37 -7.56 -6.76
C GLU A 228 30.68 -8.31 -5.60
N ARG A 229 31.41 -9.16 -4.87
CA ARG A 229 30.87 -9.86 -3.69
C ARG A 229 30.45 -8.90 -2.59
N ALA A 230 31.27 -7.90 -2.26
CA ALA A 230 30.92 -6.91 -1.24
C ALA A 230 29.62 -6.18 -1.61
N ALA A 231 29.43 -5.82 -2.88
CA ALA A 231 28.19 -5.22 -3.36
C ALA A 231 26.99 -6.18 -3.22
N MET A 232 27.14 -7.45 -3.62
CA MET A 232 26.08 -8.47 -3.47
C MET A 232 25.70 -8.70 -2.01
N VAL A 233 26.70 -8.85 -1.13
CA VAL A 233 26.51 -9.01 0.31
C VAL A 233 25.80 -7.81 0.91
N THR A 234 26.13 -6.60 0.46
CA THR A 234 25.44 -5.38 0.90
C THR A 234 23.94 -5.44 0.56
N PHE A 235 23.57 -5.83 -0.66
CA PHE A 235 22.15 -6.03 -1.02
C PHE A 235 21.49 -7.12 -0.17
N MET A 236 22.20 -8.20 0.13
CA MET A 236 21.68 -9.29 0.96
C MET A 236 21.51 -8.90 2.44
N LYS A 237 22.36 -8.02 2.96
CA LYS A 237 22.20 -7.41 4.28
C LYS A 237 21.05 -6.41 4.31
N LEU A 238 20.92 -5.59 3.27
CA LEU A 238 19.83 -4.62 3.12
C LEU A 238 18.47 -5.32 3.17
N GLN A 239 18.30 -6.38 2.39
CA GLN A 239 17.05 -7.15 2.37
C GLN A 239 16.81 -7.99 3.63
N GLY A 240 17.85 -8.22 4.45
CA GLY A 240 17.75 -8.86 5.77
C GLY A 240 16.81 -8.14 6.74
N GLY A 241 16.58 -6.84 6.55
CA GLY A 241 15.61 -6.06 7.34
C GLY A 241 14.16 -6.19 6.86
N TRP A 242 13.89 -6.89 5.76
CA TRP A 242 12.56 -6.97 5.16
C TRP A 242 11.78 -8.18 5.67
N ARG A 243 10.43 -8.15 5.57
CA ARG A 243 9.56 -9.18 6.15
C ARG A 243 9.83 -10.61 5.67
N ARG A 244 10.45 -10.77 4.50
CA ARG A 244 10.70 -12.07 3.85
C ARG A 244 12.07 -12.07 3.19
N ALA A 245 13.09 -11.86 4.00
CA ALA A 245 14.45 -11.93 3.51
C ALA A 245 14.75 -13.31 2.90
N LEU A 246 15.58 -13.36 1.86
CA LEU A 246 16.12 -14.60 1.33
C LEU A 246 17.23 -15.09 2.26
N ASP A 247 17.25 -16.41 2.48
CA ASP A 247 18.37 -17.08 3.11
C ASP A 247 19.56 -17.07 2.14
N TRP A 248 20.73 -16.64 2.64
CA TRP A 248 21.94 -16.54 1.83
C TRP A 248 23.18 -16.85 2.66
N VAL A 249 24.27 -17.19 1.98
CA VAL A 249 25.60 -17.38 2.58
C VAL A 249 26.68 -16.95 1.59
N GLU A 250 27.78 -16.39 2.10
CA GLU A 250 28.99 -16.19 1.31
C GLU A 250 29.90 -17.41 1.46
N ASP A 251 30.33 -17.99 0.34
CA ASP A 251 31.22 -19.15 0.31
C ASP A 251 32.65 -18.72 -0.04
N GLU A 252 33.51 -18.69 0.98
CA GLU A 252 34.93 -18.34 0.84
C GLU A 252 35.84 -19.53 0.52
N ALA A 253 35.33 -20.77 0.64
CA ALA A 253 36.15 -21.99 0.62
C ALA A 253 36.68 -22.36 -0.77
N ASP A 254 36.07 -21.83 -1.84
CA ASP A 254 36.46 -22.11 -3.23
C ASP A 254 37.83 -21.54 -3.61
N LYS A 255 38.44 -20.67 -2.79
CA LYS A 255 39.80 -20.17 -3.05
C LYS A 255 40.91 -21.22 -2.92
N GLN A 256 40.64 -22.35 -2.25
CA GLN A 256 41.67 -23.36 -1.93
C GLN A 256 41.63 -24.62 -2.82
N ARG A 257 40.70 -24.71 -3.78
CA ARG A 257 40.49 -25.91 -4.62
C ARG A 257 40.94 -25.76 -6.08
N VAL A 258 41.61 -24.66 -6.43
CA VAL A 258 42.19 -24.40 -7.77
C VAL A 258 43.70 -24.37 -7.63
#